data_AF-A0A536T8W2-F1
#
_entry.id   AF-A0A536T8W2-F1
#
_cell.length_a   1.000
_cell.length_b   1.000
_cell.length_c   1.000
_cell.angle_alpha   90.00
_cell.angle_beta   90.00
_cell.angle_gamma   90.00
#
_symmetry.space_group_name_H-M   'P 1'
#
loop_
_entity.id
_entity.type
_entity.pdbx_description
1 polymer ?
#
loop_
_entity_poly.entity_id
_entity_poly.type
_entity_poly.pdbx_seq_one_letter_code
_entity_poly.pdbx_strand_id
1 'polypeptide(L)'
;MAGHSKWANIKHRKAATDAKRGKIFSRLIREITVAAKLGGSDASSNPRLRLAMDKAMDNNMPKDTIERAAKRGAGAQEGVNYEEMRYEGYGINGAAVIVDCLSDNRTRTVAEIRHAFAKHGGNLGTDGSVAFLFKHCG
;
A
#
# COMPACT_ATOMS: atom_id res chain seq x y z
N MET A 1 15.90 -30.70 23.86
CA MET A 1 16.68 -30.87 22.61
C MET A 1 15.76 -30.71 21.41
N ALA A 2 15.86 -29.60 20.66
CA ALA A 2 15.16 -29.40 19.38
C ALA A 2 15.98 -29.99 18.22
N GLY A 3 16.13 -31.32 18.20
CA GLY A 3 16.97 -32.03 17.22
C GLY A 3 16.33 -32.23 15.84
N HIS A 4 14.99 -32.21 15.75
CA HIS A 4 14.25 -32.50 14.51
C HIS A 4 13.39 -31.34 13.96
N SER A 5 13.36 -30.19 14.64
CA SER A 5 12.43 -29.08 14.34
C SER A 5 13.10 -27.77 13.94
N LYS A 6 14.45 -27.71 13.89
CA LYS A 6 15.19 -26.49 13.53
C LYS A 6 14.83 -26.01 12.12
N TRP A 7 14.81 -26.91 11.15
CA TRP A 7 14.42 -26.58 9.78
C TRP A 7 12.94 -26.18 9.67
N ALA A 8 12.04 -26.90 10.32
CA ALA A 8 10.61 -26.57 10.34
C ALA A 8 10.36 -25.16 10.91
N ASN A 9 11.01 -24.81 12.03
CA ASN A 9 10.89 -23.50 12.64
C ASN A 9 11.48 -22.38 11.76
N ILE A 10 12.63 -22.63 11.12
CA ILE A 10 13.22 -21.69 10.14
C ILE A 10 12.26 -21.49 8.96
N LYS A 11 11.70 -22.57 8.42
CA LYS A 11 10.73 -22.54 7.31
C LYS A 11 9.50 -21.71 7.67
N HIS A 12 8.89 -21.94 8.83
CA HIS A 12 7.71 -21.18 9.27
C HIS A 12 8.02 -19.71 9.47
N ARG A 13 9.15 -19.38 10.12
CA ARG A 13 9.57 -18.00 10.33
C ARG A 13 9.85 -17.29 9.00
N LYS A 14 10.57 -17.94 8.10
CA LYS A 14 10.88 -17.41 6.77
C LYS A 14 9.62 -17.18 5.96
N ALA A 15 8.69 -18.15 5.93
CA ALA A 15 7.41 -18.01 5.23
C ALA A 15 6.59 -16.82 5.74
N ALA A 16 6.54 -16.58 7.05
CA ALA A 16 5.85 -15.42 7.62
C ALA A 16 6.51 -14.10 7.21
N THR A 17 7.85 -14.04 7.20
CA THR A 17 8.61 -12.86 6.74
C THR A 17 8.41 -12.61 5.25
N ASP A 18 8.48 -13.66 4.43
CA ASP A 18 8.29 -13.57 2.98
C ASP A 18 6.86 -13.12 2.65
N ALA A 19 5.86 -13.62 3.37
CA ALA A 19 4.47 -13.17 3.23
C ALA A 19 4.28 -11.69 3.57
N LYS A 20 4.95 -11.19 4.62
CA LYS A 20 4.95 -9.76 4.97
C LYS A 20 5.63 -8.93 3.88
N ARG A 21 6.79 -9.37 3.39
CA ARG A 21 7.53 -8.71 2.30
C ARG A 21 6.71 -8.66 1.01
N GLY A 22 6.03 -9.75 0.66
CA GLY A 22 5.15 -9.81 -0.51
C GLY A 22 4.04 -8.75 -0.48
N LYS A 23 3.41 -8.53 0.70
CA LYS A 23 2.40 -7.46 0.87
C LYS A 23 2.99 -6.06 0.66
N ILE A 24 4.19 -5.81 1.18
CA ILE A 24 4.89 -4.53 1.01
C ILE A 24 5.24 -4.31 -0.46
N PHE A 25 5.75 -5.34 -1.14
CA PHE A 25 6.12 -5.27 -2.56
C PHE A 25 4.91 -4.96 -3.43
N SER A 26 3.78 -5.63 -3.22
CA SER A 26 2.55 -5.34 -3.96
C SER A 26 2.07 -3.90 -3.77
N ARG A 27 2.21 -3.33 -2.57
CA ARG A 27 1.86 -1.92 -2.32
C ARG A 27 2.79 -0.96 -3.06
N LEU A 28 4.10 -1.19 -2.99
CA LEU A 28 5.10 -0.36 -3.66
C LEU A 28 4.97 -0.41 -5.19
N ILE A 29 4.73 -1.60 -5.76
CA ILE A 29 4.49 -1.74 -7.21
C ILE A 29 3.30 -0.90 -7.66
N ARG A 30 2.20 -0.91 -6.90
CA ARG A 30 1.01 -0.10 -7.21
C ARG A 30 1.33 1.40 -7.09
N GLU A 31 2.04 1.82 -6.05
CA GLU A 31 2.45 3.23 -5.88
C GLU A 31 3.32 3.71 -7.04
N ILE A 32 4.33 2.93 -7.43
CA ILE A 32 5.20 3.25 -8.58
C ILE A 32 4.37 3.35 -9.87
N THR A 33 3.44 2.40 -10.08
CA THR A 33 2.59 2.37 -11.28
C THR A 33 1.70 3.61 -11.36
N VAL A 34 1.08 4.02 -10.25
CA VAL A 34 0.19 5.20 -10.21
C VAL A 34 0.99 6.48 -10.31
N ALA A 35 2.13 6.59 -9.61
CA ALA A 35 3.02 7.74 -9.74
C ALA A 35 3.48 7.93 -11.20
N ALA A 36 3.87 6.85 -11.87
CA ALA A 36 4.28 6.89 -13.28
C ALA A 36 3.11 7.21 -14.23
N LYS A 37 1.89 6.76 -13.91
CA LYS A 37 0.68 7.11 -14.68
C LYS A 37 0.34 8.60 -14.59
N LEU A 38 0.52 9.21 -13.41
CA LEU A 38 0.16 10.61 -13.16
C LEU A 38 1.21 11.60 -13.68
N GLY A 39 2.49 11.26 -13.61
CA GLY A 39 3.59 12.19 -13.90
C GLY A 39 4.62 11.70 -14.91
N GLY A 40 4.34 10.60 -15.63
CA GLY A 40 5.29 9.97 -16.55
C GLY A 40 6.30 9.05 -15.86
N SER A 41 6.98 8.21 -16.65
CA SER A 41 7.92 7.17 -16.19
C SER A 41 9.32 7.68 -15.85
N ASP A 42 9.60 8.97 -16.06
CA ASP A 42 10.90 9.56 -15.76
C ASP A 42 10.93 10.09 -14.32
N ALA A 43 11.73 9.45 -13.48
CA ALA A 43 11.89 9.82 -12.06
C ALA A 43 12.56 11.19 -11.86
N SER A 44 13.29 11.71 -12.86
CA SER A 44 13.94 13.02 -12.75
C SER A 44 12.94 14.18 -12.83
N SER A 45 11.87 13.99 -13.61
CA SER A 45 10.77 14.95 -13.80
C SER A 45 9.53 14.64 -12.93
N ASN A 46 9.51 13.50 -12.24
CA ASN A 46 8.41 13.06 -11.39
C ASN A 46 8.87 12.78 -9.93
N PRO A 47 8.77 13.78 -9.03
CA PRO A 47 9.19 13.63 -7.64
C PRO A 47 8.45 12.52 -6.87
N ARG A 48 7.17 12.28 -7.19
CA ARG A 48 6.36 11.23 -6.57
C ARG A 48 6.88 9.84 -6.96
N LEU A 49 7.19 9.65 -8.24
CA LEU A 49 7.80 8.42 -8.74
C LEU A 49 9.15 8.17 -8.10
N ARG A 50 10.01 9.20 -8.02
CA ARG A 50 11.32 9.09 -7.36
C ARG A 50 11.20 8.61 -5.92
N LEU A 51 10.32 9.23 -5.12
CA LEU A 51 10.09 8.81 -3.73
C LEU A 51 9.57 7.36 -3.64
N ALA A 52 8.69 6.95 -4.55
CA ALA A 52 8.18 5.59 -4.59
C ALA A 52 9.27 4.56 -4.96
N MET A 53 10.16 4.91 -5.88
CA MET A 53 11.31 4.09 -6.27
C MET A 53 12.32 3.97 -5.13
N ASP A 54 12.64 5.06 -4.43
CA ASP A 54 13.55 5.06 -3.29
C ASP A 54 13.02 4.14 -2.17
N LYS A 55 11.75 4.29 -1.80
CA LYS A 55 11.08 3.39 -0.82
C LYS A 55 11.10 1.93 -1.26
N ALA A 56 11.07 1.64 -2.56
CA ALA A 56 11.15 0.28 -3.07
C ALA A 56 12.57 -0.29 -2.97
N MET A 57 13.59 0.53 -3.24
CA MET A 57 15.00 0.15 -3.04
C MET A 57 15.30 -0.10 -1.57
N ASP A 58 14.80 0.73 -0.65
CA ASP A 58 14.92 0.54 0.80
C ASP A 58 14.33 -0.80 1.28
N ASN A 59 13.31 -1.29 0.58
CA ASN A 59 12.69 -2.59 0.85
C ASN A 59 13.36 -3.76 0.10
N ASN A 60 14.51 -3.54 -0.53
CA ASN A 60 15.25 -4.52 -1.33
C ASN A 60 14.44 -5.08 -2.52
N MET A 61 13.58 -4.27 -3.14
CA MET A 61 12.92 -4.66 -4.38
C MET A 61 13.95 -4.66 -5.54
N PRO A 62 14.00 -5.72 -6.37
CA PRO A 62 14.92 -5.75 -7.50
C PRO A 62 14.67 -4.59 -8.47
N LYS A 63 15.74 -3.96 -8.96
CA LYS A 63 15.68 -2.80 -9.86
C LYS A 63 14.81 -3.05 -11.09
N ASP A 64 14.94 -4.21 -11.72
CA ASP A 64 14.11 -4.61 -12.87
C ASP A 64 12.61 -4.63 -12.56
N THR A 65 12.23 -4.97 -11.32
CA THR A 65 10.82 -4.96 -10.89
C THR A 65 10.29 -3.53 -10.76
N ILE A 66 11.11 -2.63 -10.21
CA ILE A 66 10.80 -1.20 -10.07
C ILE A 66 10.62 -0.58 -11.46
N GLU A 67 11.59 -0.77 -12.35
CA GLU A 67 11.54 -0.23 -13.72
C GLU A 67 10.36 -0.77 -14.52
N ARG A 68 10.06 -2.07 -14.39
CA ARG A 68 8.89 -2.68 -15.04
C ARG A 68 7.57 -2.08 -14.53
N ALA A 69 7.47 -1.78 -13.24
CA ALA A 69 6.29 -1.13 -12.68
C ALA A 69 6.14 0.32 -13.21
N ALA A 70 7.23 1.08 -13.29
CA ALA A 70 7.22 2.44 -13.83
C ALA A 70 6.83 2.47 -15.32
N LYS A 71 7.41 1.57 -16.14
CA LYS A 71 7.05 1.44 -17.56
C LYS A 71 5.59 1.05 -17.76
N ARG A 72 5.06 0.14 -16.92
CA ARG A 72 3.65 -0.25 -16.95
C ARG A 72 2.73 0.94 -16.68
N GLY A 73 3.06 1.77 -15.69
CA GLY A 73 2.27 2.95 -15.34
C GLY A 73 2.18 4.00 -16.45
N ALA A 74 3.26 4.19 -17.22
CA ALA A 74 3.33 5.15 -18.31
C ALA A 74 2.69 4.68 -19.64
N GLY A 75 1.87 3.63 -19.63
CA GLY A 75 1.08 3.23 -20.80
C GLY A 75 1.68 2.12 -21.65
N ALA A 76 2.73 1.41 -21.20
CA ALA A 76 3.25 0.24 -21.92
C ALA A 76 2.31 -0.98 -21.90
N GLN A 77 1.20 -0.94 -21.15
CA GLN A 77 0.16 -1.98 -21.07
C GLN A 77 -1.19 -1.34 -20.73
N GLU A 78 -2.26 -1.74 -21.44
CA GLU A 78 -3.64 -1.48 -21.00
C GLU A 78 -3.82 -2.14 -19.63
N GLY A 79 -3.95 -1.30 -18.60
CA GLY A 79 -3.85 -1.72 -17.21
C GLY A 79 -5.13 -1.44 -16.43
N VAL A 80 -5.31 -2.23 -15.38
CA VAL A 80 -6.27 -1.99 -14.30
C VAL A 80 -6.17 -0.54 -13.81
N ASN A 81 -7.30 0.17 -13.80
CA ASN A 81 -7.35 1.56 -13.34
C ASN A 81 -7.37 1.60 -11.81
N TYR A 82 -6.23 1.93 -11.20
CA TYR A 82 -6.13 2.16 -9.77
C TYR A 82 -6.48 3.60 -9.43
N GLU A 83 -7.37 3.77 -8.46
CA GLU A 83 -7.80 5.07 -7.95
C GLU A 83 -7.33 5.26 -6.51
N GLU A 84 -6.95 6.49 -6.20
CA GLU A 84 -6.65 6.93 -4.83
C GLU A 84 -7.96 7.26 -4.12
N MET A 85 -8.15 6.69 -2.94
CA MET A 85 -9.33 6.91 -2.11
C MET A 85 -8.89 7.11 -0.67
N ARG A 86 -9.46 8.12 -0.02
CA ARG A 86 -9.30 8.36 1.40
C ARG A 86 -10.57 7.94 2.12
N TYR A 87 -10.40 7.19 3.20
CA TYR A 87 -11.49 6.83 4.11
C TYR A 87 -11.18 7.37 5.49
N GLU A 88 -12.23 7.82 6.15
CA GLU A 88 -12.16 8.50 7.45
C GLU A 88 -13.04 7.79 8.45
N GLY A 89 -12.64 7.72 9.71
CA GLY A 89 -13.44 7.08 10.74
C GLY A 89 -12.84 7.17 12.13
N TYR A 90 -13.51 6.51 13.06
CA TYR A 90 -13.14 6.47 14.46
C TYR A 90 -12.88 5.03 14.90
N GLY A 91 -11.77 4.81 15.61
CA GLY A 91 -11.44 3.55 16.26
C GLY A 91 -11.96 3.50 17.70
N ILE A 92 -11.44 2.54 18.46
CA ILE A 92 -11.73 2.39 19.88
C ILE A 92 -11.44 3.70 20.64
N ASN A 93 -12.31 4.04 21.60
CA ASN A 93 -12.22 5.26 22.42
C ASN A 93 -12.19 6.57 21.60
N GLY A 94 -12.74 6.59 20.39
CA GLY A 94 -12.84 7.81 19.57
C GLY A 94 -11.53 8.22 18.90
N ALA A 95 -10.54 7.32 18.79
CA ALA A 95 -9.31 7.60 18.06
C ALA A 95 -9.60 7.90 16.59
N ALA A 96 -9.23 9.08 16.10
CA ALA A 96 -9.39 9.45 14.70
C ALA A 96 -8.45 8.66 13.78
N VAL A 97 -8.96 8.15 12.66
CA VAL A 97 -8.21 7.32 11.71
C VAL A 97 -8.45 7.79 10.28
N ILE A 98 -7.36 8.02 9.55
CA ILE A 98 -7.33 8.20 8.10
C ILE A 98 -6.75 6.94 7.46
N VAL A 99 -7.44 6.41 6.44
CA VAL A 99 -6.98 5.27 5.65
C VAL A 99 -6.88 5.67 4.19
N ASP A 100 -5.66 5.92 3.73
CA ASP A 100 -5.36 6.14 2.32
C ASP A 100 -5.21 4.81 1.59
N CYS A 101 -5.99 4.65 0.53
CA CYS A 101 -6.13 3.44 -0.24
C CYS A 101 -5.83 3.67 -1.71
N LEU A 102 -5.25 2.64 -2.33
CA LEU A 102 -5.08 2.56 -3.76
C LEU A 102 -5.67 1.24 -4.25
N SER A 103 -6.78 1.33 -4.99
CA SER A 103 -7.56 0.16 -5.39
C SER A 103 -8.24 0.39 -6.73
N ASP A 104 -8.55 -0.71 -7.41
CA ASP A 104 -9.28 -0.76 -8.67
C ASP A 104 -10.79 -0.96 -8.49
N ASN A 105 -11.24 -1.07 -7.24
CA ASN A 105 -12.63 -1.32 -6.91
C ASN A 105 -13.00 -0.64 -5.59
N ARG A 106 -13.63 0.53 -5.69
CA ARG A 106 -14.11 1.32 -4.53
C ARG A 106 -15.09 0.55 -3.66
N THR A 107 -16.03 -0.17 -4.25
CA THR A 107 -17.09 -0.90 -3.55
C THR A 107 -16.53 -2.03 -2.69
N ARG A 108 -15.57 -2.80 -3.21
CA ARG A 108 -14.86 -3.83 -2.45
C ARG A 108 -14.04 -3.22 -1.31
N THR A 109 -13.30 -2.16 -1.61
CA THR A 109 -12.41 -1.51 -0.62
C THR A 109 -13.20 -0.90 0.54
N VAL A 110 -14.30 -0.19 0.27
CA VAL A 110 -15.12 0.38 1.35
C VAL A 110 -15.77 -0.71 2.21
N ALA A 111 -16.16 -1.84 1.62
CA ALA A 111 -16.74 -2.96 2.37
C ALA A 111 -15.70 -3.61 3.31
N GLU A 112 -14.48 -3.85 2.82
CA GLU A 112 -13.38 -4.40 3.62
C GLU A 112 -12.99 -3.45 4.77
N ILE A 113 -12.90 -2.15 4.51
CA ILE A 113 -12.57 -1.13 5.52
C ILE A 113 -13.69 -1.07 6.56
N ARG A 114 -14.94 -0.95 6.13
CA ARG A 114 -16.09 -0.93 7.05
C ARG A 114 -16.11 -2.16 7.96
N HIS A 115 -15.87 -3.34 7.40
CA HIS A 115 -15.77 -4.58 8.16
C HIS A 115 -14.60 -4.54 9.15
N ALA A 116 -13.43 -4.02 8.76
CA ALA A 116 -12.28 -3.89 9.65
C ALA A 116 -12.55 -2.97 10.84
N PHE A 117 -13.18 -1.81 10.62
CA PHE A 117 -13.59 -0.90 11.70
C PHE A 117 -14.60 -1.58 12.63
N ALA A 118 -15.69 -2.15 12.08
CA ALA A 118 -16.74 -2.78 12.86
C ALA A 118 -16.23 -3.95 13.72
N LYS A 119 -15.32 -4.77 13.16
CA LYS A 119 -14.71 -5.90 13.88
C LYS A 119 -13.87 -5.48 15.09
N HIS A 120 -13.32 -4.27 15.08
CA HIS A 120 -12.42 -3.77 16.13
C HIS A 120 -13.04 -2.62 16.95
N GLY A 121 -14.37 -2.53 17.00
CA GLY A 121 -15.08 -1.56 17.85
C GLY A 121 -14.99 -0.11 17.39
N GLY A 122 -14.77 0.11 16.09
CA GLY A 122 -14.80 1.43 15.46
C GLY A 122 -15.87 1.52 14.38
N ASN A 123 -15.95 2.68 13.72
CA ASN A 123 -16.86 2.94 12.62
C ASN A 123 -16.21 3.77 11.52
N LEU A 124 -16.59 3.46 10.27
CA LEU A 124 -16.29 4.31 9.13
C LEU A 124 -17.21 5.55 9.17
N GLY A 125 -16.62 6.74 9.08
CA GLY A 125 -17.29 8.03 9.03
C GLY A 125 -17.53 8.50 7.59
N THR A 126 -17.91 9.77 7.46
CA THR A 126 -18.02 10.46 6.17
C THR A 126 -16.72 11.21 5.86
N ASP A 127 -16.55 11.59 4.60
CA ASP A 127 -15.45 12.45 4.18
C ASP A 127 -15.47 13.76 4.99
N GLY A 128 -14.31 14.19 5.48
CA GLY A 128 -14.14 15.35 6.34
C GLY A 128 -14.46 15.15 7.83
N SER A 129 -14.86 13.95 8.26
CA SER A 129 -15.22 13.67 9.66
C SER A 129 -14.04 13.73 10.64
N VAL A 130 -12.82 13.47 10.17
CA VAL A 130 -11.60 13.56 11.00
C VAL A 130 -10.46 14.28 10.30
N ALA A 131 -10.52 14.53 8.99
CA ALA A 131 -9.43 15.13 8.22
C ALA A 131 -8.91 16.45 8.81
N PHE A 132 -9.77 17.27 9.40
CA PHE A 132 -9.39 18.54 10.03
C PHE A 132 -8.49 18.37 11.27
N LEU A 133 -8.43 17.18 11.87
CA LEU A 133 -7.54 16.84 12.98
C LEU A 133 -6.11 16.53 12.49
N PHE A 134 -5.91 16.32 11.20
CA PHE A 134 -4.62 15.95 10.60
C PHE A 134 -4.10 17.07 9.72
N LYS A 135 -2.79 17.34 9.83
CA LYS A 135 -2.07 18.19 8.89
C LYS A 135 -1.20 17.31 8.00
N HIS A 136 -1.28 17.52 6.69
CA HIS A 136 -0.31 16.90 5.79
C HIS A 136 1.07 17.50 6.04
N CYS A 137 2.03 16.66 6.40
CA CYS A 137 3.42 17.03 6.65
C CYS A 137 4.33 16.16 5.76
N GLY A 138 5.17 16.80 4.95
CA GLY A 138 6.08 16.16 4.00
C GLY A 138 6.91 17.21 3.28
#